data_AF-A0A9P5TXV0-F1
#
_entry.id   AF-A0A9P5TXV0-F1
#
_cell.length_a   1.000
_cell.length_b   1.000
_cell.length_c   1.000
_cell.angle_alpha   90.00
_cell.angle_beta   90.00
_cell.angle_gamma   90.00
#
_symmetry.space_group_name_H-M   'P 1'
#
loop_
_entity.id
_entity.type
_entity.pdbx_description
1 polymer ?
#
loop_
_entity_poly.entity_id
_entity_poly.type
_entity_poly.pdbx_seq_one_letter_code
_entity_poly.pdbx_strand_id
1 'polypeptide(L)'
;MNIHLEGVVGGEPFDLIILQLIAIMLVYGMFVLGTCIAIWPMILSPEKPKIWLLVGLISVFISFTWNIANTALIGRLSGISLECTITSCSNVDDVGFWVGPLQGMFEGIPVTILLLVSDIIVVWRVWILLSRNRFWRIILALLTVINIILNILDCAADAFFYLFMESAQAEASFNPNNLSGIPALILNYSGVLDLVSISTSLLVNAVATILIGWKAWY
;
A
#
# COMPACT_ATOMS: atom_id res chain seq x y z
N MET A 1 -11.16 -34.79 -32.26
CA MET A 1 -9.88 -34.38 -31.65
C MET A 1 -10.23 -33.76 -30.31
N ASN A 2 -10.17 -34.56 -29.23
CA ASN A 2 -10.54 -34.14 -27.87
C ASN A 2 -9.33 -33.46 -27.24
N ILE A 3 -9.43 -32.17 -26.99
CA ILE A 3 -8.43 -31.43 -26.22
C ILE A 3 -8.82 -31.62 -24.75
N HIS A 4 -8.10 -32.52 -24.07
CA HIS A 4 -8.20 -32.70 -22.63
C HIS A 4 -7.54 -31.47 -21.97
N LEU A 5 -8.36 -30.49 -21.60
CA LEU A 5 -7.95 -29.39 -20.73
C LEU A 5 -7.98 -29.90 -19.28
N GLU A 6 -6.91 -30.59 -18.86
CA GLU A 6 -6.56 -30.68 -17.44
C GLU A 6 -5.99 -29.33 -17.01
N GLY A 7 -6.86 -28.32 -17.01
CA GLY A 7 -6.57 -27.02 -16.43
C GLY A 7 -6.60 -27.19 -14.92
N VAL A 8 -5.42 -27.21 -14.32
CA VAL A 8 -5.23 -27.00 -12.89
C VAL A 8 -5.80 -25.62 -12.56
N VAL A 9 -7.10 -25.58 -12.24
CA VAL A 9 -7.71 -24.47 -11.54
C VAL A 9 -7.19 -24.56 -10.12
N GLY A 10 -5.96 -24.05 -9.93
CA GLY A 10 -5.33 -23.84 -8.64
C GLY A 10 -6.08 -22.73 -7.92
N GLY A 11 -7.32 -23.00 -7.52
CA GLY A 11 -7.98 -22.20 -6.52
C GLY A 11 -7.16 -22.30 -5.25
N GLU A 12 -6.73 -21.17 -4.69
CA GLU A 12 -6.17 -21.18 -3.36
C GLU A 12 -7.14 -21.93 -2.43
N PRO A 13 -6.64 -22.83 -1.58
CA PRO A 13 -7.51 -23.61 -0.71
C PRO A 13 -8.34 -22.62 0.11
N PHE A 14 -9.65 -22.83 0.15
CA PHE A 14 -10.64 -21.98 0.82
C PHE A 14 -10.22 -21.60 2.26
N ASP A 15 -9.46 -22.47 2.92
CA ASP A 15 -8.88 -22.26 4.24
C ASP A 15 -7.90 -21.07 4.31
N LEU A 16 -7.09 -20.84 3.27
CA LEU A 16 -6.15 -19.71 3.21
C LEU A 16 -6.88 -18.37 3.14
N ILE A 17 -7.98 -18.30 2.38
CA ILE A 17 -8.80 -17.09 2.24
C ILE A 17 -9.46 -16.74 3.59
N ILE A 18 -10.02 -17.73 4.29
CA ILE A 18 -10.61 -17.53 5.62
C ILE A 18 -9.55 -17.04 6.61
N LEU A 19 -8.37 -17.67 6.62
CA LEU A 19 -7.29 -17.29 7.51
C LEU A 19 -6.83 -15.84 7.25
N GLN A 20 -6.67 -15.46 5.99
CA GLN A 20 -6.32 -14.10 5.59
C GLN A 20 -7.38 -13.09 6.04
N LEU A 21 -8.67 -13.40 5.86
CA LEU A 21 -9.76 -12.53 6.30
C LEU A 21 -9.77 -12.35 7.82
N ILE A 22 -9.57 -13.43 8.59
CA ILE A 22 -9.48 -13.36 10.05
C ILE A 22 -8.29 -12.49 10.47
N ALA A 23 -7.13 -12.67 9.84
CA ALA A 23 -5.94 -11.88 10.13
C ALA A 23 -6.19 -10.38 9.85
N ILE A 24 -6.79 -10.04 8.71
CA ILE A 24 -7.13 -8.65 8.35
C ILE A 24 -8.10 -8.06 9.37
N MET A 25 -9.16 -8.78 9.73
CA MET A 25 -10.17 -8.31 10.70
C MET A 25 -9.58 -8.11 12.11
N LEU A 26 -8.67 -8.99 12.53
CA LEU A 26 -7.96 -8.84 13.81
C LEU A 26 -7.05 -7.62 13.81
N VAL A 27 -6.23 -7.44 12.76
CA VAL A 27 -5.34 -6.27 12.63
C VAL A 27 -6.18 -4.99 12.58
N TYR A 28 -7.29 -4.98 11.85
CA TYR A 28 -8.22 -3.85 11.81
C TYR A 28 -8.84 -3.55 13.18
N GLY A 29 -9.33 -4.57 13.89
CA GLY A 29 -9.87 -4.40 15.24
C GLY A 29 -8.86 -3.82 16.22
N MET A 30 -7.62 -4.32 16.22
CA MET A 30 -6.53 -3.78 17.04
C MET A 30 -6.22 -2.32 16.69
N PHE A 31 -6.19 -2.00 15.39
CA PHE A 31 -5.93 -0.66 14.90
C PHE A 31 -7.05 0.34 15.29
N VAL A 32 -8.31 -0.03 15.11
CA VAL A 32 -9.49 0.77 15.52
C VAL A 32 -9.44 1.01 17.03
N LEU A 33 -9.20 -0.04 17.82
CA LEU A 33 -9.15 0.04 19.28
C LEU A 33 -8.00 0.95 19.74
N GLY A 34 -6.80 0.79 19.17
CA GLY A 34 -5.66 1.68 19.44
C GLY A 34 -5.95 3.14 19.07
N THR A 35 -6.66 3.36 17.97
CA THR A 35 -7.11 4.69 17.52
C THR A 35 -8.09 5.30 18.52
N CYS A 36 -9.12 4.56 18.95
CA CYS A 36 -10.06 5.02 19.96
C CYS A 36 -9.38 5.37 21.30
N ILE A 37 -8.46 4.53 21.76
CA ILE A 37 -7.68 4.77 22.98
C ILE A 37 -6.82 6.03 22.83
N ALA A 38 -6.23 6.28 21.66
CA ALA A 38 -5.43 7.48 21.41
C ALA A 38 -6.27 8.76 21.31
N ILE A 39 -7.47 8.68 20.73
CA ILE A 39 -8.38 9.82 20.57
C ILE A 39 -8.96 10.28 21.92
N TRP A 40 -9.32 9.33 22.79
CA TRP A 40 -9.96 9.61 24.08
C TRP A 40 -9.26 10.71 24.92
N PRO A 41 -7.95 10.61 25.25
CA PRO A 41 -7.25 11.65 26.01
C PRO A 41 -7.07 12.96 25.22
N MET A 42 -7.10 12.93 23.89
CA MET A 42 -6.98 14.14 23.06
C MET A 42 -8.27 14.96 23.07
N ILE A 43 -9.42 14.30 23.14
CA ILE A 43 -10.73 14.96 23.27
C ILE A 43 -10.85 15.64 24.64
N LEU A 44 -10.38 14.98 25.70
CA LEU A 44 -10.50 15.50 27.07
C LEU A 44 -9.60 16.70 27.36
N SER A 45 -8.48 16.87 26.62
CA SER A 45 -7.53 17.97 26.82
C SER A 45 -6.98 18.46 25.47
N PRO A 46 -7.74 19.27 24.72
CA PRO A 46 -7.35 19.73 23.40
C PRO A 46 -6.27 20.81 23.49
N GLU A 47 -5.01 20.39 23.37
CA GLU A 47 -3.90 21.30 23.14
C GLU A 47 -3.62 21.40 21.65
N LYS A 48 -3.21 22.58 21.16
CA LYS A 48 -2.85 22.82 19.75
C LYS A 48 -1.95 21.74 19.11
N PRO A 49 -0.89 21.23 19.76
CA PRO A 49 -0.09 20.13 19.21
C PRO A 49 -0.85 18.79 19.11
N LYS A 50 -1.91 18.55 19.89
CA LYS A 50 -2.68 17.29 19.83
C LYS A 50 -3.63 17.25 18.63
N ILE A 51 -4.10 18.42 18.16
CA ILE A 51 -5.02 18.52 17.01
C ILE A 51 -4.36 17.98 15.73
N TRP A 52 -3.12 18.36 15.46
CA TRP A 52 -2.39 17.85 14.29
C TRP A 52 -2.19 16.33 14.33
N LEU A 53 -2.17 15.74 15.54
CA LEU A 53 -1.95 14.31 15.75
C LEU A 53 -3.26 13.57 15.53
N LEU A 54 -4.35 14.15 15.99
CA LEU A 54 -5.69 13.68 15.66
C LEU A 54 -5.92 13.66 14.13
N VAL A 55 -5.53 14.73 13.41
CA VAL A 55 -5.64 14.78 11.95
C VAL A 55 -4.82 13.68 11.29
N GLY A 56 -3.56 13.49 11.72
CA GLY A 56 -2.72 12.40 11.22
C GLY A 56 -3.32 11.02 11.49
N LEU A 57 -3.79 10.77 12.71
CA LEU A 57 -4.40 9.50 13.12
C LEU A 57 -5.68 9.20 12.33
N ILE A 58 -6.54 10.21 12.09
CA ILE A 58 -7.74 10.08 11.26
C ILE A 58 -7.35 9.78 9.80
N SER A 59 -6.31 10.44 9.28
CA SER A 59 -5.81 10.18 7.93
C SER A 59 -5.35 8.72 7.78
N VAL A 60 -4.51 8.22 8.70
CA VAL A 60 -4.09 6.79 8.75
C VAL A 60 -5.32 5.89 8.80
N PHE A 61 -6.31 6.23 9.61
CA PHE A 61 -7.53 5.43 9.75
C PHE A 61 -8.35 5.34 8.46
N ILE A 62 -8.52 6.47 7.77
CA ILE A 62 -9.22 6.52 6.48
C ILE A 62 -8.45 5.73 5.43
N SER A 63 -7.14 5.93 5.31
CA SER A 63 -6.29 5.20 4.36
C SER A 63 -6.31 3.69 4.60
N PHE A 64 -6.23 3.27 5.86
CA PHE A 64 -6.26 1.85 6.22
C PHE A 64 -7.63 1.22 5.94
N THR A 65 -8.71 1.93 6.28
CA THR A 65 -10.08 1.48 5.99
C THR A 65 -10.32 1.38 4.48
N TRP A 66 -9.83 2.36 3.72
CA TRP A 66 -9.90 2.35 2.26
C TRP A 66 -9.14 1.17 1.66
N ASN A 67 -7.92 0.90 2.15
CA ASN A 67 -7.11 -0.23 1.69
C ASN A 67 -7.85 -1.56 1.85
N ILE A 68 -8.41 -1.82 3.04
CA ILE A 68 -9.17 -3.05 3.31
C ILE A 68 -10.43 -3.12 2.45
N ALA A 69 -11.16 -2.01 2.31
CA ALA A 69 -12.35 -1.95 1.47
C ALA A 69 -12.01 -2.28 0.01
N ASN A 70 -10.89 -1.74 -0.50
CA ASN A 70 -10.44 -1.99 -1.86
C ASN A 70 -10.07 -3.46 -2.06
N THR A 71 -9.25 -4.04 -1.18
CA THR A 71 -8.89 -5.48 -1.24
C THR A 71 -10.12 -6.39 -1.18
N ALA A 72 -11.07 -6.10 -0.28
CA ALA A 72 -12.29 -6.90 -0.13
C ALA A 72 -13.26 -6.76 -1.31
N LEU A 73 -13.38 -5.56 -1.89
CA LEU A 73 -14.26 -5.29 -3.04
C LEU A 73 -13.70 -5.90 -4.32
N ILE A 74 -12.41 -5.72 -4.58
CA ILE A 74 -11.70 -6.26 -5.74
C ILE A 74 -11.80 -7.80 -5.77
N GLY A 75 -11.53 -8.46 -4.63
CA GLY A 75 -11.61 -9.92 -4.54
C GLY A 75 -13.01 -10.48 -4.82
N ARG A 76 -14.08 -9.69 -4.59
CA ARG A 76 -15.46 -10.10 -4.90
C ARG A 76 -15.86 -9.81 -6.34
N LEU A 77 -15.42 -8.69 -6.90
CA LEU A 77 -15.75 -8.32 -8.27
C LEU A 77 -15.04 -9.20 -9.31
N SER A 78 -13.80 -9.61 -9.04
CA SER A 78 -13.07 -10.56 -9.89
C SER A 78 -13.75 -11.92 -9.97
N GLY A 79 -14.32 -12.40 -8.85
CA GLY A 79 -15.09 -13.65 -8.80
C GLY A 79 -16.39 -13.59 -9.63
N ILE A 80 -17.10 -12.46 -9.60
CA ILE A 80 -18.37 -12.28 -10.33
C ILE A 80 -18.13 -12.13 -11.85
N SER A 81 -17.04 -11.48 -12.26
CA SER A 81 -16.67 -11.29 -13.68
C SER A 81 -16.40 -12.62 -14.39
N LEU A 82 -15.78 -13.57 -13.69
CA LEU A 82 -15.45 -14.88 -14.27
C LEU A 82 -16.72 -15.71 -14.57
N GLU A 83 -17.76 -15.56 -13.76
CA GLU A 83 -19.01 -16.31 -13.91
C GLU A 83 -19.87 -15.77 -15.07
N CYS A 84 -19.83 -14.45 -15.32
CA CYS A 84 -20.57 -13.82 -16.41
C CYS A 84 -19.99 -14.11 -17.82
N THR A 85 -18.67 -14.34 -17.90
CA THR A 85 -17.96 -14.61 -19.17
C THR A 85 -18.35 -15.97 -19.77
N ILE A 86 -18.82 -16.92 -18.97
CA ILE A 86 -19.07 -18.30 -19.42
C ILE A 86 -20.49 -18.47 -20.01
N THR A 87 -21.44 -17.55 -19.76
CA THR A 87 -22.88 -17.86 -19.95
C THR A 87 -23.71 -17.05 -20.95
N SER A 88 -23.17 -16.13 -21.77
CA SER A 88 -23.82 -15.47 -22.96
C SER A 88 -23.80 -13.94 -22.93
N CYS A 89 -22.64 -13.32 -23.10
CA CYS A 89 -22.54 -11.87 -23.26
C CYS A 89 -21.86 -11.53 -24.60
N SER A 90 -22.62 -11.59 -25.69
CA SER A 90 -22.14 -11.28 -27.05
C SER A 90 -21.98 -9.77 -27.35
N ASN A 91 -22.09 -8.89 -26.35
CA ASN A 91 -22.08 -7.43 -26.52
C ASN A 91 -21.33 -6.68 -25.38
N VAL A 92 -20.39 -7.31 -24.66
CA VAL A 92 -19.76 -6.72 -23.45
C VAL A 92 -18.36 -6.12 -23.70
N ASP A 93 -17.91 -6.06 -24.95
CA ASP A 93 -16.56 -5.58 -25.30
C ASP A 93 -16.28 -4.12 -24.87
N ASP A 94 -17.31 -3.30 -24.62
CA ASP A 94 -17.12 -1.88 -24.29
C ASP A 94 -16.99 -1.54 -22.79
N VAL A 95 -17.36 -2.44 -21.87
CA VAL A 95 -17.39 -2.10 -20.42
C VAL A 95 -16.09 -2.49 -19.70
N GLY A 96 -15.35 -3.47 -20.24
CA GLY A 96 -14.10 -3.96 -19.63
C GLY A 96 -12.90 -3.02 -19.77
N PHE A 97 -12.92 -2.12 -20.74
CA PHE A 97 -11.75 -1.29 -21.10
C PHE A 97 -11.37 -0.25 -20.03
N TRP A 98 -12.33 0.25 -19.24
CA TRP A 98 -12.08 1.35 -18.29
C TRP A 98 -11.80 0.90 -16.86
N VAL A 99 -12.11 -0.34 -16.50
CA VAL A 99 -12.00 -0.82 -15.11
C VAL A 99 -10.59 -1.31 -14.80
N GLY A 100 -9.89 -1.92 -15.77
CA GLY A 100 -8.52 -2.42 -15.59
C GLY A 100 -7.51 -1.34 -15.20
N PRO A 101 -7.36 -0.25 -15.99
CA PRO A 101 -6.36 0.79 -15.74
C PRO A 101 -6.53 1.49 -14.38
N LEU A 102 -7.78 1.77 -14.01
CA LEU A 102 -8.09 2.39 -12.72
C LEU A 102 -7.85 1.44 -11.55
N GLN A 103 -7.96 0.14 -11.73
CA GLN A 103 -7.77 -0.80 -10.63
C GLN A 103 -6.29 -0.95 -10.25
N GLY A 104 -5.40 -1.07 -11.25
CA GLY A 104 -3.96 -1.15 -11.02
C GLY A 104 -3.35 0.11 -10.43
N MET A 105 -3.81 1.29 -10.85
CA MET A 105 -3.28 2.57 -10.33
C MET A 105 -3.61 2.82 -8.86
N PHE A 106 -4.74 2.29 -8.35
CA PHE A 106 -5.21 2.58 -7.00
C PHE A 106 -4.82 1.54 -5.95
N GLU A 107 -4.13 0.46 -6.34
CA GLU A 107 -3.74 -0.60 -5.42
C GLU A 107 -2.56 -0.21 -4.52
N GLY A 108 -1.57 0.51 -5.06
CA GLY A 108 -0.37 0.94 -4.29
C GLY A 108 -0.57 2.21 -3.45
N ILE A 109 -1.39 3.16 -3.94
CA ILE A 109 -1.55 4.50 -3.32
C ILE A 109 -1.92 4.45 -1.83
N PRO A 110 -2.90 3.63 -1.38
CA PRO A 110 -3.31 3.59 0.02
C PRO A 110 -2.18 3.13 0.95
N VAL A 111 -1.38 2.16 0.50
CA VAL A 111 -0.24 1.62 1.25
C VAL A 111 0.87 2.67 1.37
N THR A 112 1.20 3.35 0.28
CA THR A 112 2.19 4.43 0.29
C THR A 112 1.77 5.58 1.20
N ILE A 113 0.51 6.00 1.15
CA ILE A 113 -0.02 7.04 2.04
C ILE A 113 0.07 6.58 3.51
N LEU A 114 -0.29 5.32 3.79
CA LEU A 114 -0.22 4.76 5.15
C LEU A 114 1.21 4.80 5.70
N LEU A 115 2.20 4.37 4.92
CA LEU A 115 3.62 4.43 5.27
C LEU A 115 4.09 5.86 5.50
N LEU A 116 3.80 6.76 4.55
CA LEU A 116 4.18 8.18 4.65
C LEU A 116 3.60 8.87 5.88
N VAL A 117 2.31 8.70 6.14
CA VAL A 117 1.65 9.34 7.29
C VAL A 117 2.18 8.76 8.60
N SER A 118 2.42 7.44 8.67
CA SER A 118 3.07 6.80 9.83
C SER A 118 4.43 7.43 10.13
N ASP A 119 5.28 7.56 9.11
CA ASP A 119 6.64 8.10 9.26
C ASP A 119 6.62 9.58 9.67
N ILE A 120 5.70 10.37 9.10
CA ILE A 120 5.49 11.77 9.49
C ILE A 120 5.07 11.87 10.96
N ILE A 121 4.16 11.03 11.44
CA ILE A 121 3.72 11.03 12.86
C ILE A 121 4.91 10.73 13.77
N VAL A 122 5.71 9.73 13.42
CA VAL A 122 6.87 9.31 14.21
C VAL A 122 7.93 10.42 14.25
N VAL A 123 8.29 10.98 13.09
CA VAL A 123 9.24 12.10 12.99
C VAL A 123 8.75 13.31 13.77
N TRP A 124 7.46 13.63 13.68
CA TRP A 124 6.90 14.76 14.38
C TRP A 124 6.95 14.60 15.91
N ARG A 125 6.71 13.40 16.44
CA ARG A 125 6.90 13.11 17.87
C ARG A 125 8.32 13.40 18.33
N VAL A 126 9.31 12.93 17.57
CA VAL A 126 10.73 13.17 17.84
C VAL A 126 11.06 14.66 17.76
N TRP A 127 10.48 15.35 16.77
CA TRP A 127 10.69 16.78 16.54
C TRP A 127 10.26 17.64 17.72
N ILE A 128 9.11 17.33 18.33
CA ILE A 128 8.63 18.00 19.54
C ILE A 128 9.60 17.75 20.71
N LEU A 129 10.02 16.48 20.89
CA LEU A 129 10.88 16.08 22.02
C LEU A 129 12.30 16.67 21.94
N LEU A 130 12.85 16.80 20.72
CA LEU A 130 14.21 17.31 20.47
C LEU A 130 14.25 18.80 20.14
N SER A 131 13.31 19.58 20.67
CA SER A 131 13.20 21.03 20.40
C SER A 131 14.52 21.80 20.63
N ARG A 132 15.35 21.35 21.57
CA ARG A 132 16.61 21.99 21.96
C ARG A 132 17.80 21.70 21.04
N ASN A 133 17.86 20.53 20.38
CA ASN A 133 19.03 20.10 19.62
C ASN A 133 18.80 20.24 18.11
N ARG A 134 19.36 21.30 17.50
CA ARG A 134 19.20 21.61 16.07
C ARG A 134 19.77 20.52 15.15
N PHE A 135 20.85 19.86 15.54
CA PHE A 135 21.51 18.83 14.73
C PHE A 135 20.58 17.65 14.41
N TRP A 136 19.95 17.07 15.44
CA TRP A 136 19.04 15.93 15.28
C TRP A 136 17.80 16.28 14.45
N ARG A 137 17.33 17.53 14.54
CA ARG A 137 16.23 18.02 13.70
C ARG A 137 16.59 18.02 12.22
N ILE A 138 17.81 18.46 11.88
CA ILE A 138 18.26 18.48 10.48
C ILE A 138 18.37 17.04 9.94
N ILE A 139 18.97 16.12 10.71
CA ILE A 139 19.09 14.71 10.30
C ILE A 139 17.71 14.08 10.10
N LEU A 140 16.78 14.25 11.04
CA LEU A 140 15.42 13.73 10.92
C LEU A 140 14.68 14.31 9.73
N ALA A 141 14.79 15.62 9.49
CA ALA A 141 14.18 16.25 8.33
C ALA A 141 14.71 15.65 7.01
N LEU A 142 16.03 15.49 6.88
CA LEU A 142 16.64 14.89 5.70
C LEU A 142 16.20 13.44 5.49
N LEU A 143 16.21 12.63 6.55
CA LEU A 143 15.73 11.25 6.51
C LEU A 143 14.26 11.17 6.08
N THR A 144 13.42 12.05 6.61
CA THR A 144 11.99 12.11 6.25
C THR A 144 11.79 12.51 4.79
N VAL A 145 12.56 13.49 4.29
CA VAL A 145 12.49 13.91 2.88
C VAL A 145 12.93 12.79 1.95
N ILE A 146 14.03 12.10 2.27
CA ILE A 146 14.52 10.96 1.48
C ILE A 146 13.45 9.86 1.45
N ASN A 147 12.87 9.54 2.60
CA ASN A 147 11.82 8.54 2.71
C ASN A 147 10.56 8.92 1.92
N ILE A 148 10.15 10.21 1.94
CA ILE A 148 9.05 10.72 1.12
C ILE A 148 9.33 10.51 -0.36
N ILE A 149 10.54 10.86 -0.82
CA ILE A 149 10.93 10.72 -2.22
C ILE A 149 10.93 9.25 -2.64
N LEU A 150 11.49 8.35 -1.83
CA LEU A 150 11.54 6.92 -2.14
C LEU A 150 10.15 6.31 -2.24
N ASN A 151 9.25 6.61 -1.30
CA ASN A 151 7.87 6.12 -1.32
C ASN A 151 7.08 6.64 -2.53
N ILE A 152 7.33 7.89 -2.95
CA ILE A 152 6.70 8.44 -4.17
C ILE A 152 7.28 7.76 -5.42
N LEU A 153 8.59 7.53 -5.48
CA LEU A 153 9.24 6.86 -6.61
C LEU A 153 8.76 5.41 -6.74
N ASP A 154 8.58 4.72 -5.63
CA ASP A 154 8.05 3.36 -5.55
C ASP A 154 6.64 3.29 -6.13
N CYS A 155 5.73 4.12 -5.59
CA CYS A 155 4.36 4.22 -6.10
C CYS A 155 4.28 4.63 -7.59
N ALA A 156 5.18 5.52 -8.04
CA ALA A 156 5.24 5.92 -9.44
C ALA A 156 5.79 4.82 -10.34
N ALA A 157 6.75 4.02 -9.85
CA ALA A 157 7.30 2.87 -10.57
C ALA A 157 6.24 1.79 -10.78
N ASP A 158 5.42 1.51 -9.78
CA ASP A 158 4.29 0.57 -9.89
C ASP A 158 3.26 1.04 -10.91
N ALA A 159 2.86 2.31 -10.85
CA ALA A 159 1.92 2.89 -11.81
C ALA A 159 2.48 2.84 -13.24
N PHE A 160 3.76 3.14 -13.41
CA PHE A 160 4.44 3.05 -14.71
C PHE A 160 4.53 1.60 -15.20
N PHE A 161 4.85 0.65 -14.32
CA PHE A 161 4.93 -0.77 -14.65
C PHE A 161 3.58 -1.30 -15.14
N TYR A 162 2.49 -0.94 -14.47
CA TYR A 162 1.15 -1.36 -14.85
C TYR A 162 0.78 -0.85 -16.26
N LEU A 163 0.97 0.45 -16.51
CA LEU A 163 0.71 1.05 -17.82
C LEU A 163 1.56 0.43 -18.93
N PHE A 164 2.83 0.14 -18.63
CA PHE A 164 3.73 -0.48 -19.60
C PHE A 164 3.33 -1.92 -19.90
N MET A 165 3.02 -2.73 -18.89
CA MET A 165 2.58 -4.11 -19.03
C MET A 165 1.29 -4.23 -19.85
N GLU A 166 0.33 -3.34 -19.63
CA GLU A 166 -0.91 -3.29 -20.41
C GLU A 166 -0.63 -3.01 -21.89
N SER A 167 0.23 -2.03 -22.18
CA SER A 167 0.63 -1.73 -23.57
C SER A 167 1.39 -2.89 -24.23
N ALA A 168 2.25 -3.58 -23.48
CA ALA A 168 3.03 -4.70 -23.98
C ALA A 168 2.17 -5.93 -24.28
N GLN A 169 1.13 -6.19 -23.47
CA GLN A 169 0.16 -7.27 -23.76
C GLN A 169 -0.62 -7.00 -25.04
N ALA A 170 -1.00 -5.75 -25.30
CA ALA A 170 -1.66 -5.38 -26.55
C ALA A 170 -0.78 -5.70 -27.77
N GLU A 171 0.54 -5.41 -27.70
CA GLU A 171 1.48 -5.73 -28.79
C GLU A 171 1.82 -7.23 -28.88
N ALA A 172 1.90 -7.94 -27.76
CA ALA A 172 2.19 -9.37 -27.73
C ALA A 172 1.11 -10.22 -28.42
N SER A 173 -0.14 -9.76 -28.36
CA SER A 173 -1.24 -10.38 -29.12
C SER A 173 -1.00 -10.34 -30.65
N PHE A 174 -0.18 -9.39 -31.11
CA PHE A 174 0.12 -9.18 -32.52
C PHE A 174 1.37 -9.95 -32.99
N ASN A 175 2.36 -10.18 -32.11
CA ASN A 175 3.55 -10.97 -32.46
C ASN A 175 4.19 -11.66 -31.23
N PRO A 176 3.90 -12.96 -30.99
CA PRO A 176 4.32 -13.65 -29.77
C PRO A 176 5.82 -13.93 -29.67
N ASN A 177 6.60 -13.75 -30.75
CA ASN A 177 8.00 -14.17 -30.79
C ASN A 177 9.01 -13.13 -30.26
N ASN A 178 8.57 -11.90 -29.95
CA ASN A 178 9.47 -10.77 -29.64
C ASN A 178 9.56 -10.38 -28.15
N LEU A 179 8.84 -11.03 -27.23
CA LEU A 179 8.60 -10.46 -25.89
C LEU A 179 9.41 -11.05 -24.72
N SER A 180 10.40 -11.92 -24.95
CA SER A 180 11.01 -12.70 -23.87
C SER A 180 12.00 -11.95 -22.96
N GLY A 181 12.44 -10.73 -23.32
CA GLY A 181 13.52 -10.03 -22.60
C GLY A 181 13.11 -8.85 -21.70
N ILE A 182 12.06 -8.12 -22.08
CA ILE A 182 11.72 -6.83 -21.44
C ILE A 182 10.97 -6.99 -20.10
N PRO A 183 10.01 -7.92 -19.93
CA PRO A 183 9.22 -8.02 -18.69
C PRO A 183 10.05 -8.38 -17.46
N ALA A 184 11.07 -9.23 -17.62
CA ALA A 184 11.88 -9.73 -16.49
C ALA A 184 12.77 -8.65 -15.86
N LEU A 185 13.29 -7.72 -16.65
CA LEU A 185 14.17 -6.67 -16.15
C LEU A 185 13.40 -5.60 -15.36
N ILE A 186 12.14 -5.32 -15.77
CA ILE A 186 11.30 -4.33 -15.10
C ILE A 186 10.72 -4.89 -13.79
N LEU A 187 10.31 -6.17 -13.77
CA LEU A 187 9.87 -6.85 -12.53
C LEU A 187 10.94 -6.86 -11.43
N ASN A 188 12.21 -6.96 -11.82
CA ASN A 188 13.32 -6.95 -10.86
C ASN A 188 13.59 -5.54 -10.31
N TYR A 189 13.25 -4.49 -11.07
CA TYR A 189 13.42 -3.11 -10.64
C TYR A 189 12.36 -2.69 -9.60
N SER A 190 11.09 -3.04 -9.83
CA SER A 190 10.01 -2.73 -8.86
C SER A 190 10.26 -3.40 -7.51
N GLY A 191 10.60 -4.68 -7.49
CA GLY A 191 10.86 -5.40 -6.23
C GLY A 191 12.05 -4.87 -5.42
N VAL A 192 13.05 -4.27 -6.09
CA VAL A 192 14.16 -3.59 -5.39
C VAL A 192 13.70 -2.26 -4.78
N LEU A 193 12.87 -1.50 -5.49
CA LEU A 193 12.32 -0.25 -4.97
C LEU A 193 11.38 -0.50 -3.78
N ASP A 194 10.52 -1.52 -3.86
CA ASP A 194 9.64 -1.93 -2.76
C ASP A 194 10.46 -2.20 -1.48
N LEU A 195 11.51 -3.01 -1.64
CA LEU A 195 12.40 -3.36 -0.53
C LEU A 195 13.10 -2.13 0.04
N VAL A 196 13.57 -1.22 -0.82
CA VAL A 196 14.28 0.01 -0.40
C VAL A 196 13.32 0.98 0.29
N SER A 197 12.10 1.15 -0.21
CA SER A 197 11.05 1.96 0.40
C SER A 197 10.72 1.44 1.81
N ILE A 198 10.40 0.15 1.93
CA ILE A 198 10.06 -0.49 3.21
C ILE A 198 11.22 -0.38 4.19
N SER A 199 12.45 -0.68 3.73
CA SER A 199 13.65 -0.63 4.58
C SER A 199 13.95 0.79 5.06
N THR A 200 13.74 1.80 4.21
CA THR A 200 13.98 3.20 4.58
C THR A 200 12.94 3.69 5.59
N SER A 201 11.66 3.37 5.37
CA SER A 201 10.59 3.68 6.32
C SER A 201 10.85 3.06 7.69
N LEU A 202 11.25 1.77 7.71
CA LEU A 202 11.66 1.07 8.93
C LEU A 202 12.85 1.78 9.62
N LEU A 203 13.85 2.18 8.84
CA LEU A 203 15.04 2.87 9.36
C LEU A 203 14.68 4.21 10.01
N VAL A 204 13.84 5.02 9.36
CA VAL A 204 13.37 6.30 9.91
C VAL A 204 12.65 6.08 11.24
N ASN A 205 11.75 5.08 11.29
CA ASN A 205 11.01 4.76 12.51
C ASN A 205 11.89 4.21 13.63
N ALA A 206 12.88 3.37 13.30
CA ALA A 206 13.83 2.85 14.27
C ALA A 206 14.69 3.97 14.87
N VAL A 207 15.25 4.84 14.03
CA VAL A 207 16.06 5.99 14.48
C VAL A 207 15.23 6.91 15.37
N ALA A 208 14.00 7.23 14.94
CA ALA A 208 13.07 8.03 15.73
C ALA A 208 12.79 7.41 17.11
N THR A 209 12.50 6.12 17.15
CA THR A 209 12.21 5.38 18.39
C THR A 209 13.42 5.37 19.33
N ILE A 210 14.63 5.15 18.80
CA ILE A 210 15.87 5.21 19.58
C ILE A 210 16.08 6.62 20.17
N LEU A 211 15.84 7.67 19.38
CA LEU A 211 15.97 9.05 19.85
C LEU A 211 14.96 9.40 20.95
N ILE A 212 13.72 8.89 20.85
CA ILE A 212 12.71 9.02 21.91
C ILE A 212 13.20 8.33 23.19
N GLY A 213 13.67 7.08 23.07
CA GLY A 213 14.19 6.32 24.22
C GLY A 213 15.40 6.98 24.87
N TRP A 214 16.34 7.49 24.07
CA TRP A 214 17.51 8.20 24.58
C TRP A 214 17.12 9.45 25.36
N LYS A 215 16.17 10.25 24.83
CA LYS A 215 15.70 11.46 25.50
C LYS A 215 14.87 11.18 26.75
N ALA A 216 14.20 10.04 26.84
CA ALA A 216 13.48 9.62 28.04
C ALA A 216 14.44 9.27 29.20
N TRP A 217 15.67 8.84 28.87
CA TRP A 217 16.68 8.45 29.86
C TRP A 217 17.60 9.59 30.32
N TYR A 218 17.76 10.64 29.49
CA TYR A 218 18.63 11.81 29.75
C TYR A 218 17.90 13.14 29.57
#